data_AF-A0A7K2ZK54-F1
#
_entry.id   AF-A0A7K2ZK54-F1
#
_cell.length_a   1.000
_cell.length_b   1.000
_cell.length_c   1.000
_cell.angle_alpha   90.00
_cell.angle_beta   90.00
_cell.angle_gamma   90.00
#
_symmetry.space_group_name_H-M   'P 1'
#
loop_
_entity.id
_entity.type
_entity.pdbx_description
1 polymer ?
#
loop_
_entity_poly.entity_id
_entity_poly.type
_entity_poly.pdbx_seq_one_letter_code
_entity_poly.pdbx_strand_id
1 'polypeptide(L)'
;ARARVHAERFGTETAIGEALRCVSLFAPPEEAEQLLADAVRHLERSSSAYEHALARVDYGIAIGSHRELARAQKQAMACGAEGLAARAQKARTSIRSSE
;
A
#
# COMPACT_ATOMS: atom_id res chain seq x y z
N ALA A 1 4.98 3.14 -16.56
CA ALA A 1 5.08 1.77 -17.14
C ALA A 1 6.51 1.21 -17.22
N ARG A 2 7.51 1.89 -17.80
CA ARG A 2 8.87 1.34 -17.98
C ARG A 2 9.55 0.88 -16.68
N ALA A 3 9.36 1.60 -15.57
CA ALA A 3 9.90 1.21 -14.26
C ALA A 3 9.35 -0.14 -13.78
N ARG A 4 8.03 -0.38 -13.90
CA ARG A 4 7.39 -1.67 -13.58
C ARG A 4 7.99 -2.81 -14.41
N VAL A 5 8.08 -2.63 -15.73
CA VAL A 5 8.62 -3.66 -16.63
C VAL A 5 10.05 -4.06 -16.28
N HIS A 6 10.90 -3.09 -15.91
CA HIS A 6 12.27 -3.40 -15.47
C HIS A 6 12.29 -4.06 -14.09
N ALA A 7 11.46 -3.60 -13.16
CA ALA A 7 11.38 -4.18 -11.82
C ALA A 7 10.89 -5.63 -11.87
N GLU A 8 9.85 -5.95 -12.66
CA GLU A 8 9.36 -7.32 -12.84
C GLU A 8 10.40 -8.26 -13.45
N ARG A 9 11.31 -7.71 -14.27
CA ARG A 9 12.32 -8.51 -14.96
C ARG A 9 13.60 -8.72 -14.15
N PHE A 10 13.99 -7.74 -13.35
CA PHE A 10 15.32 -7.71 -12.71
C PHE A 10 15.32 -7.18 -11.27
N GLY A 11 14.18 -6.69 -10.77
CA GLY A 11 14.07 -5.99 -9.51
C GLY A 11 13.92 -6.92 -8.31
N THR A 12 14.20 -6.37 -7.13
CA THR A 12 13.90 -7.02 -5.85
C THR A 12 12.39 -6.96 -5.57
N GLU A 13 11.92 -7.72 -4.59
CA GLU A 13 10.54 -7.62 -4.09
C GLU A 13 10.15 -6.17 -3.73
N THR A 14 11.07 -5.38 -3.17
CA THR A 14 10.84 -3.96 -2.91
C THR A 14 10.61 -3.19 -4.22
N ALA A 15 11.49 -3.34 -5.19
CA ALA A 15 11.43 -2.58 -6.45
C ALA A 15 10.17 -2.91 -7.24
N ILE A 16 9.77 -4.18 -7.27
CA ILE A 16 8.54 -4.63 -7.94
C ILE A 16 7.32 -4.00 -7.25
N GLY A 17 7.24 -4.10 -5.93
CA GLY A 17 6.10 -3.59 -5.17
C GLY A 17 5.96 -2.07 -5.23
N GLU A 18 7.06 -1.32 -5.11
CA GLU A 18 7.04 0.13 -5.28
C GLU A 18 6.64 0.55 -6.70
N ALA A 19 7.12 -0.16 -7.72
CA ALA A 19 6.74 0.14 -9.09
C ALA A 19 5.25 -0.12 -9.34
N LEU A 20 4.69 -1.20 -8.80
CA LEU A 20 3.25 -1.48 -8.84
C LEU A 20 2.44 -0.39 -8.13
N ARG A 21 2.84 0.02 -6.92
CA ARG A 21 2.21 1.13 -6.19
C ARG A 21 2.25 2.42 -7.01
N CYS A 22 3.39 2.78 -7.58
CA CYS A 22 3.52 3.97 -8.42
C CYS A 22 2.60 3.92 -9.65
N VAL A 23 2.43 2.75 -10.27
CA VAL A 23 1.50 2.59 -11.40
C VAL A 23 0.05 2.76 -10.95
N SER A 24 -0.32 2.25 -9.76
CA SER A 24 -1.69 2.34 -9.24
C SER A 24 -2.20 3.78 -9.08
N LEU A 25 -1.31 4.75 -8.82
CA LEU A 25 -1.66 6.17 -8.69
C LEU A 25 -2.29 6.78 -9.95
N PHE A 26 -2.09 6.14 -11.11
CA PHE A 26 -2.57 6.59 -12.40
C PHE A 26 -3.56 5.61 -13.05
N ALA A 27 -3.87 4.51 -12.37
CA ALA A 27 -4.76 3.49 -12.88
C ALA A 27 -6.23 3.80 -12.53
N PRO A 28 -7.21 3.31 -13.32
CA PRO A 28 -8.61 3.30 -12.91
C PRO A 28 -8.80 2.56 -11.57
N PRO A 29 -9.85 2.87 -10.78
CA PRO A 29 -10.00 2.32 -9.42
C PRO A 29 -9.88 0.80 -9.31
N GLU A 30 -10.58 0.05 -10.17
CA GLU A 30 -10.57 -1.42 -10.15
C GLU A 30 -9.16 -1.99 -10.45
N GLU A 31 -8.41 -1.37 -11.36
CA GLU A 31 -7.03 -1.78 -11.66
C GLU A 31 -6.08 -1.35 -10.54
N ALA A 32 -6.29 -0.18 -9.93
CA ALA A 32 -5.51 0.31 -8.82
C ALA A 32 -5.61 -0.62 -7.60
N GLU A 33 -6.80 -1.14 -7.29
CA GLU A 33 -7.00 -2.13 -6.22
C GLU A 33 -6.14 -3.38 -6.42
N GLN A 34 -6.16 -3.94 -7.63
CA GLN A 34 -5.37 -5.13 -7.95
C GLN A 34 -3.86 -4.85 -7.90
N LEU A 35 -3.41 -3.74 -8.50
CA LEU A 35 -2.01 -3.31 -8.46
C LEU A 35 -1.51 -3.09 -7.03
N LEU A 36 -2.34 -2.52 -6.15
CA LEU A 36 -2.02 -2.31 -4.74
C LEU A 36 -2.00 -3.62 -3.96
N ALA A 37 -2.90 -4.55 -4.23
CA ALA A 37 -2.86 -5.89 -3.65
C ALA A 37 -1.56 -6.63 -4.04
N ASP A 38 -1.14 -6.52 -5.31
CA ASP A 38 0.12 -7.07 -5.79
C ASP A 38 1.33 -6.39 -5.13
N ALA A 39 1.31 -5.05 -5.03
CA ALA A 39 2.35 -4.28 -4.37
C ALA A 39 2.54 -4.72 -2.92
N VAL A 40 1.45 -4.85 -2.15
CA VAL A 40 1.48 -5.30 -0.76
C VAL A 40 2.10 -6.69 -0.65
N ARG A 41 1.77 -7.62 -1.54
CA ARG A 41 2.30 -8.99 -1.52
C ARG A 41 3.81 -9.05 -1.75
N HIS A 42 4.32 -8.26 -2.70
CA HIS A 42 5.74 -8.18 -2.94
C HIS A 42 6.46 -7.52 -1.76
N LEU A 43 5.94 -6.39 -1.28
CA LEU A 43 6.56 -5.66 -0.17
C LEU A 43 6.56 -6.44 1.14
N GLU A 44 5.58 -7.32 1.36
CA GLU A 44 5.53 -8.25 2.50
C GLU A 44 6.70 -9.26 2.51
N ARG A 45 7.24 -9.61 1.35
CA ARG A 45 8.42 -10.47 1.21
C ARG A 45 9.73 -9.71 1.25
N SER A 46 9.67 -8.38 1.26
CA SER A 46 10.83 -7.51 1.36
C SER A 46 11.18 -7.20 2.83
N SER A 47 12.39 -6.72 3.07
CA SER A 47 12.79 -6.15 4.37
C SER A 47 12.33 -4.70 4.58
N SER A 48 11.69 -4.07 3.58
CA SER A 48 11.30 -2.66 3.65
C SER A 48 9.96 -2.48 4.36
N ALA A 49 10.02 -2.35 5.69
CA ALA A 49 8.83 -2.19 6.53
C ALA A 49 8.05 -0.90 6.24
N TYR A 50 8.74 0.19 5.90
CA TYR A 50 8.09 1.46 5.55
C TYR A 50 7.27 1.32 4.25
N GLU A 51 7.89 0.81 3.19
CA GLU A 51 7.21 0.67 1.90
C GLU A 51 6.03 -0.30 1.98
N HIS A 52 6.17 -1.39 2.75
CA HIS A 52 5.05 -2.31 3.01
C HIS A 52 3.90 -1.61 3.74
N ALA A 53 4.19 -0.83 4.78
CA ALA A 53 3.17 -0.08 5.50
C ALA A 53 2.47 0.93 4.58
N LEU A 54 3.23 1.69 3.78
CA LEU A 54 2.71 2.66 2.83
C LEU A 54 1.75 2.00 1.81
N ALA A 55 2.20 0.94 1.14
CA ALA A 55 1.37 0.22 0.18
C ALA A 55 0.10 -0.35 0.82
N ARG A 56 0.15 -0.78 2.09
CA ARG A 56 -1.03 -1.30 2.80
C ARG A 56 -2.01 -0.19 3.20
N VAL A 57 -1.53 1.02 3.49
CA VAL A 57 -2.42 2.18 3.67
C VAL A 57 -3.11 2.52 2.36
N ASP A 58 -2.37 2.59 1.25
CA ASP A 58 -2.96 2.86 -0.07
C ASP A 58 -4.00 1.79 -0.44
N TYR A 59 -3.67 0.51 -0.28
CA TYR A 59 -4.59 -0.61 -0.52
C TYR A 59 -5.86 -0.51 0.34
N GLY A 60 -5.71 -0.29 1.65
CA GLY A 60 -6.84 -0.19 2.56
C GLY A 60 -7.78 0.98 2.25
N ILE A 61 -7.25 2.10 1.71
CA ILE A 61 -8.04 3.22 1.20
C ILE A 61 -8.79 2.81 -0.06
N ALA A 62 -8.10 2.20 -1.03
CA ALA A 62 -8.68 1.83 -2.31
C ALA A 62 -9.90 0.91 -2.16
N ILE A 63 -9.80 -0.12 -1.30
CA ILE A 63 -10.90 -1.07 -1.07
C ILE A 63 -11.88 -0.66 0.04
N GLY A 64 -11.73 0.53 0.63
CA GLY A 64 -12.58 1.00 1.73
C GLY A 64 -12.57 0.10 2.98
N SER A 65 -11.47 -0.60 3.27
CA SER A 65 -11.45 -1.63 4.33
C SER A 65 -10.93 -1.09 5.67
N HIS A 66 -11.84 -0.95 6.63
CA HIS A 66 -11.48 -0.61 8.01
C HIS A 66 -10.45 -1.58 8.62
N ARG A 67 -10.57 -2.88 8.30
CA ARG A 67 -9.67 -3.92 8.80
C ARG A 67 -8.26 -3.77 8.24
N GLU A 68 -8.11 -3.55 6.93
CA GLU A 68 -6.78 -3.37 6.33
C GLU A 68 -6.12 -2.07 6.81
N LEU A 69 -6.87 -0.98 6.97
CA LEU A 69 -6.35 0.25 7.54
C LEU A 69 -5.90 0.10 8.99
N ALA A 70 -6.57 -0.74 9.79
CA ALA A 70 -6.11 -1.05 11.14
C ALA A 70 -4.79 -1.84 11.15
N ARG A 71 -4.62 -2.79 10.23
CA ARG A 71 -3.34 -3.50 10.07
C ARG A 71 -2.23 -2.56 9.63
N ALA A 72 -2.50 -1.73 8.62
CA ALA A 72 -1.53 -0.77 8.09
C ALA A 72 -1.09 0.25 9.15
N GLN A 73 -2.03 0.77 9.96
CA GLN A 73 -1.70 1.64 11.09
C GLN A 73 -0.75 0.95 12.08
N LYS A 74 -1.03 -0.30 12.46
CA LYS A 74 -0.17 -1.06 13.39
C LYS A 74 1.24 -1.25 12.82
N GLN A 75 1.35 -1.59 11.53
CA GLN A 75 2.64 -1.75 10.88
C GLN A 75 3.42 -0.43 10.79
N ALA A 76 2.74 0.66 10.42
CA ALA A 76 3.34 1.99 10.38
C ALA A 76 3.88 2.42 11.76
N MET A 77 3.15 2.15 12.85
CA MET A 77 3.66 2.42 14.20
C MET A 77 4.88 1.54 14.54
N ALA A 78 4.87 0.26 14.16
CA ALA A 78 5.96 -0.66 14.46
C ALA A 78 7.29 -0.28 13.77
N CYS A 79 7.22 0.41 12.62
CA CYS A 79 8.41 0.89 11.90
C CYS A 79 8.72 2.38 12.13
N GLY A 80 8.04 3.07 13.06
CA GLY A 80 8.28 4.49 13.35
C GLY A 80 7.84 5.43 12.24
N ALA A 81 6.80 5.08 11.49
CA ALA A 81 6.21 5.90 10.43
C ALA A 81 4.92 6.58 10.93
N GLU A 82 5.03 7.48 11.91
CA GLU A 82 3.87 8.08 12.59
C GLU A 82 2.95 8.84 11.62
N GLY A 83 3.52 9.49 10.60
CA GLY A 83 2.76 10.16 9.55
C GLY A 83 1.85 9.19 8.78
N LEU A 84 2.33 7.97 8.49
CA LEU A 84 1.52 6.93 7.85
C LEU A 84 0.47 6.36 8.81
N ALA A 85 0.82 6.17 10.07
CA ALA A 85 -0.12 5.70 11.09
C ALA A 85 -1.29 6.70 11.26
N ALA A 86 -1.00 8.00 11.30
CA ALA A 86 -2.00 9.06 11.36
C ALA A 86 -2.88 9.08 10.09
N ARG A 87 -2.28 8.89 8.91
CA ARG A 87 -3.03 8.81 7.64
C ARG A 87 -4.00 7.63 7.62
N ALA A 88 -3.55 6.45 8.05
CA ALA A 88 -4.38 5.25 8.15
C ALA A 88 -5.54 5.43 9.14
N GLN A 89 -5.27 6.01 10.32
CA GLN A 89 -6.29 6.33 11.31
C GLN A 89 -7.36 7.26 10.73
N LYS A 90 -6.95 8.33 10.05
CA LYS A 90 -7.85 9.31 9.45
C LYS A 90 -8.78 8.67 8.42
N ALA A 91 -8.21 7.91 7.48
CA ALA A 91 -8.98 7.18 6.47
C ALA A 91 -9.99 6.21 7.11
N ARG A 92 -9.55 5.48 8.13
CA ARG A 92 -10.38 4.52 8.86
C ARG A 92 -11.56 5.16 9.56
N THR A 93 -11.36 6.34 10.17
CA THR A 93 -12.46 7.10 10.79
C THR A 93 -13.43 7.66 9.77
N SER A 94 -12.95 8.04 8.57
CA SER A 94 -13.81 8.53 7.50
C SER A 94 -14.76 7.45 6.97
N ILE A 95 -14.29 6.21 6.79
CA ILE A 95 -15.12 5.09 6.30
C ILE A 95 -16.26 4.77 7.28
N ARG A 96 -16.00 4.80 8.58
CA ARG A 96 -17.04 4.56 9.60
C ARG A 96 -18.11 5.66 9.62
N SER A 97 -17.79 6.86 9.17
CA SER A 97 -18.75 7.97 9.12
C SER A 97 -19.64 7.96 7.87
N SER A 98 -19.35 7.10 6.89
CA SER A 98 -20.14 6.94 5.66
C SER A 98 -21.10 5.75 5.68
N GLU A 99 -21.08 4.95 6.75
CA GLU A 99 -22.04 3.88 7.05
C GLU A 99 -23.18 4.39 7.93
#